data_AF-A0A4P2VQ39-F1
#
_entry.id   AF-A0A4P2VQ39-F1
#
_cell.length_a   1.000
_cell.length_b   1.000
_cell.length_c   1.000
_cell.angle_alpha   90.00
_cell.angle_beta   90.00
_cell.angle_gamma   90.00
#
_symmetry.space_group_name_H-M   'P 1'
#
loop_
_entity.id
_entity.type
_entity.pdbx_description
1 polymer ?
#
loop_
_entity_poly.entity_id
_entity_poly.type
_entity_poly.pdbx_seq_one_letter_code
_entity_poly.pdbx_strand_id
1 'polypeptide(L)'
;MAKSKAKIKAKVAKSKGKVSKAIKTKRAAAKRYKLTATGLVKVPHVGKQHKATSKNRSRKTRLKKLKIMRAESSRLVSRCLPNGL
;
A
#
# COMPACT_ATOMS: atom_id res chain seq x y z
N MET A 1 -3.20 -33.47 -39.11
CA MET A 1 -3.81 -32.88 -37.89
C MET A 1 -2.89 -31.91 -37.10
N ALA A 2 -1.79 -31.39 -37.67
CA ALA A 2 -0.84 -30.51 -36.97
C ALA A 2 -1.29 -29.03 -36.89
N LYS A 3 -2.25 -28.61 -37.73
CA LYS A 3 -2.74 -27.22 -37.82
C LYS A 3 -3.61 -26.79 -36.63
N SER A 4 -4.09 -27.70 -35.77
CA SER A 4 -4.91 -27.39 -34.59
C SER A 4 -4.09 -26.91 -33.40
N LYS A 5 -2.98 -27.59 -33.09
CA LYS A 5 -2.08 -27.23 -31.96
C LYS A 5 -1.44 -25.85 -32.15
N ALA A 6 -1.05 -25.49 -33.38
CA ALA A 6 -0.49 -24.17 -33.70
C ALA A 6 -1.53 -23.04 -33.54
N LYS A 7 -2.79 -23.29 -33.95
CA LYS A 7 -3.91 -22.35 -33.81
C LYS A 7 -4.29 -22.13 -32.34
N ILE A 8 -4.26 -23.19 -31.54
CA ILE A 8 -4.49 -23.14 -30.08
C ILE A 8 -3.34 -22.36 -29.39
N LYS A 9 -2.07 -22.63 -29.74
CA LYS A 9 -0.90 -21.94 -29.19
C LYS A 9 -0.91 -20.44 -29.52
N ALA A 10 -1.29 -20.08 -30.75
CA ALA A 10 -1.45 -18.69 -31.16
C ALA A 10 -2.62 -17.99 -30.44
N LYS A 11 -3.73 -18.68 -30.17
CA LYS A 11 -4.88 -18.15 -29.40
C LYS A 11 -4.52 -17.89 -27.93
N VAL A 12 -3.74 -18.78 -27.32
CA VAL A 12 -3.21 -18.62 -25.94
C VAL A 12 -2.16 -17.50 -25.85
N ALA A 13 -1.35 -17.31 -26.90
CA ALA A 13 -0.40 -16.19 -26.95
C ALA A 13 -1.11 -14.83 -27.12
N LYS A 14 -2.20 -14.79 -27.88
CA LYS A 14 -3.01 -13.59 -28.14
C LYS A 14 -3.94 -13.21 -26.98
N SER A 15 -4.30 -14.18 -26.12
CA SER A 15 -5.11 -13.94 -24.90
C SER A 15 -4.28 -13.40 -23.73
N LYS A 16 -2.95 -13.51 -23.77
CA LYS A 16 -2.06 -12.88 -22.80
C LYS A 16 -1.78 -11.44 -23.27
N GLY A 17 -2.73 -10.55 -23.01
CA GLY A 17 -2.50 -9.11 -23.12
C GLY A 17 -1.24 -8.70 -22.36
N LYS A 18 -0.56 -7.63 -22.81
CA LYS A 18 0.63 -7.06 -22.15
C LYS A 18 0.32 -6.70 -20.70
N VAL A 19 0.59 -7.60 -19.76
CA VAL A 19 0.62 -7.28 -18.34
C VAL A 19 2.03 -6.79 -18.06
N SER A 20 2.18 -5.49 -17.79
CA SER A 20 3.43 -4.95 -17.25
C SER A 20 3.82 -5.79 -16.03
N LYS A 21 4.91 -6.55 -16.17
CA LYS A 21 5.36 -7.62 -15.26
C LYS A 21 5.94 -7.09 -13.93
N ALA A 22 5.36 -6.01 -13.40
CA ALA A 22 5.74 -5.37 -12.15
C ALA A 22 4.49 -5.08 -11.32
N ILE A 23 4.48 -5.48 -10.05
CA ILE A 23 3.36 -5.24 -9.15
C ILE A 23 3.30 -3.72 -8.88
N LYS A 24 2.15 -3.10 -9.12
CA LYS A 24 1.98 -1.66 -8.93
C LYS A 24 1.83 -1.32 -7.46
N THR A 25 2.45 -0.22 -7.03
CA THR A 25 2.26 0.32 -5.68
C THR A 25 0.91 1.01 -5.55
N LYS A 26 0.19 0.74 -4.46
CA LYS A 26 -1.07 1.44 -4.16
C LYS A 26 -0.75 2.87 -3.74
N ARG A 27 -0.92 3.83 -4.66
CA ARG A 27 -0.58 5.25 -4.43
C ARG A 27 -1.27 5.85 -3.20
N ALA A 28 -2.49 5.42 -2.89
CA ALA A 28 -3.21 5.83 -1.69
C ALA A 28 -2.51 5.42 -0.39
N ALA A 29 -1.85 4.25 -0.38
CA ALA A 29 -1.05 3.78 0.73
C ALA A 29 0.29 4.54 0.79
N ALA A 30 0.95 4.73 -0.36
CA ALA A 30 2.23 5.43 -0.44
C ALA A 30 2.16 6.87 0.09
N LYS A 31 1.02 7.56 -0.06
CA LYS A 31 0.81 8.91 0.49
C LYS A 31 0.63 8.94 2.03
N ARG A 32 0.17 7.84 2.63
CA ARG A 32 -0.28 7.79 4.03
C ARG A 32 0.71 7.10 4.97
N TYR A 33 1.42 6.10 4.47
CA TYR A 33 2.37 5.28 5.22
C TYR A 33 3.79 5.61 4.82
N LYS A 34 4.67 5.82 5.80
CA LYS A 34 6.11 6.02 5.57
C LYS A 34 6.89 4.92 6.27
N LEU A 35 7.95 4.42 5.63
CA LEU A 35 8.87 3.46 6.24
C LEU A 35 10.01 4.19 6.96
N THR A 36 10.46 3.63 8.08
CA THR A 36 11.74 4.00 8.69
C THR A 36 12.89 3.25 8.04
N ALA A 37 14.12 3.68 8.29
CA ALA A 37 15.32 2.94 7.90
C ALA A 37 15.32 1.49 8.43
N THR A 38 14.71 1.27 9.60
CA THR A 38 14.56 -0.04 10.23
C THR A 38 13.36 -0.87 9.74
N GLY A 39 12.61 -0.38 8.73
CA GLY A 39 11.47 -1.10 8.16
C GLY A 39 10.16 -0.99 8.95
N LEU A 40 10.10 -0.14 9.99
CA LEU A 40 8.87 0.12 10.73
C LEU A 40 7.97 1.09 9.97
N VAL A 41 6.65 0.88 10.05
CA VAL A 41 5.67 1.75 9.40
C VAL A 41 5.26 2.88 10.34
N LYS A 42 5.57 4.11 9.96
CA LYS A 42 5.13 5.35 10.61
C LYS A 42 3.78 5.81 10.05
N VAL A 43 2.88 6.20 10.95
CA VAL A 43 1.55 6.75 10.64
C VAL A 43 1.22 7.98 11.48
N PRO A 44 0.54 8.99 10.93
CA PRO A 44 -0.05 10.06 11.73
C PRO A 44 -1.28 9.56 12.51
N HIS A 45 -1.53 10.18 13.67
CA HIS A 45 -2.78 9.95 14.40
C HIS A 45 -3.99 10.60 13.70
N VAL A 46 -5.15 9.96 13.82
CA VAL A 46 -6.42 10.46 13.26
C VAL A 46 -7.14 11.43 14.21
N GLY A 47 -8.01 12.28 13.65
CA GLY A 47 -8.97 13.07 14.44
C GLY A 47 -8.44 14.39 15.01
N LYS A 48 -7.32 14.91 14.50
CA LYS A 48 -6.78 16.22 14.89
C LYS A 48 -7.35 17.40 14.08
N GLN A 49 -7.82 17.16 12.86
CA GLN A 49 -8.18 18.22 11.91
C GLN A 49 -9.39 19.06 12.35
N HIS A 50 -10.48 18.42 12.78
CA HIS A 50 -11.72 19.10 13.18
C HIS A 50 -12.12 18.73 14.62
N LYS A 51 -12.99 19.55 15.24
CA LYS A 51 -13.42 19.42 16.64
C LYS A 51 -12.24 19.40 17.62
N ALA A 52 -11.24 20.25 17.43
CA ALA A 52 -10.09 20.34 18.34
C ALA A 52 -10.41 21.10 19.64
N THR A 53 -11.49 21.89 19.65
CA THR A 53 -12.00 22.65 20.80
C THR A 53 -12.41 21.74 21.95
N SER A 54 -13.17 20.67 21.67
CA SER A 54 -13.61 19.70 22.68
C SER A 54 -12.51 18.73 23.16
N LYS A 55 -11.28 18.85 22.64
CA LYS A 55 -10.15 17.98 23.00
C LYS A 55 -9.25 18.70 23.99
N ASN A 56 -8.97 18.05 25.12
CA ASN A 56 -8.00 18.55 26.10
C ASN A 56 -6.59 18.70 25.48
N ARG A 57 -5.73 19.50 26.13
CA ARG A 57 -4.38 19.79 25.63
C ARG A 57 -3.53 18.52 25.48
N SER A 58 -3.58 17.62 26.47
CA SER A 58 -2.84 16.35 26.45
C SER A 58 -3.17 15.50 25.22
N ARG A 59 -4.48 15.34 24.90
CA ARG A 59 -4.94 14.64 23.71
C ARG A 59 -4.45 15.31 22.43
N LYS A 60 -4.55 16.64 22.33
CA LYS A 60 -4.07 17.39 21.15
C LYS A 60 -2.57 17.20 20.91
N THR A 61 -1.77 17.20 21.97
CA THR A 61 -0.33 16.95 21.89
C THR A 61 -0.02 15.52 21.46
N ARG A 62 -0.73 14.53 22.01
CA ARG A 62 -0.60 13.13 21.59
C ARG A 62 -0.93 12.94 20.11
N LEU A 63 -2.03 13.53 19.64
CA LEU A 63 -2.46 13.46 18.24
C LEU A 63 -1.49 14.16 17.26
N LYS A 64 -0.60 15.05 17.73
CA LYS A 64 0.44 15.68 16.90
C LYS A 64 1.58 14.72 16.57
N LYS A 65 1.86 13.74 17.42
CA LYS A 65 3.00 12.83 17.28
C LYS A 65 2.75 11.80 16.18
N LEU A 66 3.83 11.27 15.62
CA LEU A 66 3.77 10.10 14.74
C LEU A 66 3.77 8.84 15.61
N LYS A 67 3.01 7.83 15.17
CA LYS A 67 2.93 6.52 15.84
C LYS A 67 3.54 5.45 14.94
N ILE A 68 4.18 4.47 15.57
CA ILE A 68 4.55 3.21 14.92
C ILE A 68 3.33 2.30 14.87
N MET A 69 3.03 1.80 13.68
CA MET A 69 1.91 0.91 13.48
C MET A 69 2.20 -0.47 14.07
N ARG A 70 1.16 -1.17 14.52
CA ARG A 70 1.25 -2.52 15.07
C ARG A 70 1.68 -3.52 13.99
N ALA A 71 2.41 -4.56 14.39
CA ALA A 71 3.01 -5.55 13.48
C ALA A 71 2.00 -6.25 12.56
N GLU A 72 0.80 -6.58 13.06
CA GLU A 72 -0.23 -7.23 12.26
C GLU A 72 -0.68 -6.38 11.06
N SER A 73 -0.89 -5.08 11.30
CA SER A 73 -1.31 -4.15 10.25
C SER A 73 -0.15 -3.78 9.31
N SER A 74 1.10 -3.84 9.77
CA SER A 74 2.26 -3.48 8.93
C SER A 74 2.46 -4.47 7.79
N ARG A 75 2.19 -5.76 8.03
CA ARG A 75 2.23 -6.79 6.98
C ARG A 75 1.28 -6.48 5.81
N LEU A 76 0.09 -5.96 6.10
CA LEU A 76 -0.89 -5.58 5.06
C LEU A 76 -0.42 -4.36 4.26
N VAL A 77 0.19 -3.39 4.92
CA VAL A 77 0.73 -2.18 4.27
C VAL A 77 1.92 -2.53 3.38
N SER A 78 2.81 -3.42 3.81
CA SER A 78 3.96 -3.85 2.99
C SER A 78 3.53 -4.51 1.69
N ARG A 79 2.44 -5.31 1.70
CA ARG A 79 1.87 -5.88 0.48
C ARG A 79 1.30 -4.84 -0.49
N CYS A 80 0.86 -3.70 0.03
CA CYS A 80 0.37 -2.58 -0.78
C CYS A 80 1.50 -1.72 -1.36
N LEU A 81 2.72 -1.87 -0.84
CA LEU A 81 3.93 -1.15 -1.24
C LEU A 81 5.01 -2.15 -1.69
N PRO A 82 4.74 -2.96 -2.74
CA PRO A 82 5.65 -4.00 -3.21
C PRO A 82 6.97 -3.45 -3.75
N ASN A 83 6.92 -2.29 -4.41
CA ASN A 83 8.11 -1.55 -4.83
C ASN A 83 8.33 -0.41 -3.82
N GLY A 84 8.35 -0.76 -2.52
CA GLY A 84 8.62 0.20 -1.45
C GLY A 84 9.78 1.10 -1.85
N LEU A 85 9.63 2.42 -1.61
CA LEU A 85 10.53 3.52 -2.00
C LEU A 85 11.97 3.10 -2.34
#